data_AF-T1GKD8-F1
#
_entry.id   AF-T1GKD8-F1
#
_cell.length_a   1.000
_cell.length_b   1.000
_cell.length_c   1.000
_cell.angle_alpha   90.00
_cell.angle_beta   90.00
_cell.angle_gamma   90.00
#
_symmetry.space_group_name_H-M   'P 1'
#
loop_
_entity.id
_entity.type
_entity.pdbx_description
1 polymer ?
#
loop_
_entity_poly.entity_id
_entity_poly.type
_entity_poly.pdbx_seq_one_letter_code
_entity_poly.pdbx_strand_id
1 'polypeptide(L)'
;DGRDDLTDRIDFIVCLGGDGTLLYASLLFQQSVPPVMAFHLGSLGFLTPFQFINFQEQVTNVLEGHAALTLRSRLRCVIVRKSDNLKVESSGAKKLTNILVLNEVVIDRGPSPYLSNIDLFLDGKHITSVQGDGLIVSTPTGSTAYAVAAGASMIHPSVPAIMVTPICPHSLNELSDLTASGSEDTLDEIIEKSDS
;
A
#
# COMPACT_ATOMS: atom_id res chain seq x y z
N ASP A 1 1.32 16.49 -14.74
CA ASP A 1 2.46 16.74 -13.84
C ASP A 1 3.72 16.23 -14.52
N GLY A 2 4.62 17.13 -14.94
CA GLY A 2 5.84 16.83 -15.70
C GLY A 2 6.88 16.05 -14.90
N ARG A 3 6.54 14.84 -14.45
CA ARG A 3 7.50 13.87 -13.95
C ARG A 3 8.15 13.24 -15.18
N ASP A 4 9.43 13.52 -15.35
CA ASP A 4 10.27 12.76 -16.28
C ASP A 4 10.13 11.27 -15.94
N ASP A 5 10.12 10.42 -16.96
CA ASP A 5 10.10 8.97 -16.75
C ASP A 5 11.50 8.53 -16.30
N LEU A 6 11.61 8.18 -15.00
CA LEU A 6 12.85 7.73 -14.37
C LEU A 6 13.04 6.21 -14.48
N THR A 7 12.05 5.48 -15.01
CA THR A 7 11.91 4.02 -14.82
C THR A 7 13.06 3.20 -15.40
N ASP A 8 13.83 3.75 -16.34
CA ASP A 8 14.99 3.07 -16.97
C ASP A 8 16.31 3.85 -16.84
N ARG A 9 16.39 4.83 -15.93
CA ARG A 9 17.59 5.68 -15.75
C ARG A 9 18.26 5.54 -14.40
N ILE A 10 17.64 4.79 -13.49
CA ILE A 10 18.03 4.74 -12.08
C ILE A 10 18.31 3.28 -11.73
N ASP A 11 19.56 2.98 -11.43
CA ASP A 11 19.99 1.63 -11.06
C ASP A 11 19.94 1.39 -9.54
N PHE A 12 19.91 2.46 -8.75
CA PHE A 12 20.00 2.41 -7.29
C PHE A 12 19.38 3.66 -6.65
N ILE A 13 18.66 3.47 -5.54
CA ILE A 13 18.00 4.57 -4.82
C ILE A 13 18.56 4.65 -3.41
N VAL A 14 19.01 5.84 -3.01
CA VAL A 14 19.37 6.15 -1.63
C VAL A 14 18.34 7.09 -1.03
N CYS A 15 17.64 6.64 0.01
CA CYS A 15 16.71 7.46 0.78
C CYS A 15 17.40 7.98 2.04
N LEU A 16 17.33 9.29 2.27
CA LEU A 16 17.79 9.93 3.50
C LEU A 16 16.57 10.51 4.23
N GLY A 17 16.22 10.00 5.39
CA GLY A 17 15.06 10.47 6.16
C GLY A 17 14.29 9.35 6.86
N GLY A 18 12.98 9.51 6.96
CA GLY A 18 12.10 8.50 7.57
C GLY A 18 11.44 7.58 6.54
N ASP A 19 10.47 6.80 7.01
CA ASP A 19 9.71 5.86 6.19
C ASP A 19 8.98 6.56 5.02
N GLY A 20 8.55 7.82 5.21
CA GLY A 20 7.91 8.63 4.16
C GLY A 20 8.79 8.86 2.92
N THR A 21 10.12 8.90 3.07
CA THR A 21 11.04 9.02 1.93
C THR A 21 11.00 7.76 1.06
N LEU A 22 10.86 6.58 1.69
CA LEU A 22 10.74 5.32 0.97
C LEU A 22 9.37 5.19 0.28
N LEU A 23 8.30 5.64 0.93
CA LEU A 23 6.97 5.71 0.30
C LEU A 23 6.97 6.60 -0.95
N TYR A 24 7.65 7.75 -0.87
CA TYR A 24 7.82 8.63 -2.01
C TYR A 24 8.61 7.96 -3.14
N ALA A 25 9.71 7.26 -2.82
CA ALA A 25 10.44 6.47 -3.80
C ALA A 25 9.54 5.41 -4.47
N SER A 26 8.78 4.63 -3.70
CA SER A 26 7.82 3.67 -4.26
C SER A 26 6.77 4.33 -5.17
N LEU A 27 6.35 5.56 -4.86
CA LEU A 27 5.39 6.29 -5.70
C LEU A 27 5.99 6.71 -7.05
N LEU A 28 7.28 7.04 -7.10
CA LEU A 28 7.96 7.39 -8.34
C LEU A 28 8.08 6.20 -9.30
N PHE A 29 8.18 4.98 -8.78
CA PHE A 29 8.39 3.75 -9.56
C PHE A 29 7.13 2.86 -9.54
N GLN A 30 6.21 3.12 -10.47
CA GLN A 30 4.94 2.37 -10.58
C GLN A 30 5.03 1.06 -11.38
N GLN A 31 6.26 0.58 -11.63
CA GLN A 31 6.56 -0.71 -12.27
C GLN A 31 7.70 -1.40 -11.50
N SER A 32 8.85 -1.65 -12.12
CA SER A 32 10.04 -2.14 -11.43
C SER A 32 10.59 -1.05 -10.50
N VAL A 33 11.02 -1.45 -9.31
CA VAL A 33 11.67 -0.56 -8.34
C VAL A 33 13.14 -0.97 -8.25
N PRO A 34 14.10 -0.08 -8.55
CA PRO A 34 15.51 -0.35 -8.31
C PRO A 34 15.78 -0.63 -6.82
N PRO A 35 16.87 -1.33 -6.45
CA PRO A 35 17.22 -1.55 -5.06
C PRO A 35 17.25 -0.24 -4.27
N VAL A 36 16.57 -0.22 -3.12
CA VAL A 36 16.44 0.95 -2.26
C VAL A 36 17.23 0.74 -0.98
N MET A 37 18.18 1.64 -0.72
CA MET A 37 18.91 1.74 0.53
C MET A 37 18.44 2.96 1.31
N ALA A 38 17.89 2.75 2.51
CA ALA A 38 17.25 3.82 3.25
C ALA A 38 17.90 4.08 4.62
N PHE A 39 18.40 5.30 4.80
CA PHE A 39 19.05 5.77 6.01
C PHE A 39 18.11 6.58 6.89
N HIS A 40 18.05 6.26 8.18
CA HIS A 40 17.41 7.11 9.17
C HIS A 40 18.39 8.19 9.66
N LEU A 41 17.90 9.43 9.72
CA LEU A 41 18.64 10.59 10.23
C LEU A 41 18.30 10.95 11.68
N GLY A 42 17.32 10.24 12.26
CA GLY A 42 16.81 10.46 13.61
C GLY A 42 16.44 9.14 14.28
N SER A 43 15.21 9.03 14.75
CA SER A 43 14.67 7.77 15.30
C SER A 43 14.69 6.65 14.25
N LEU A 44 14.83 5.42 14.72
CA LEU A 44 14.73 4.22 13.89
C LEU A 44 13.31 4.09 13.31
N GLY A 45 13.20 3.99 11.99
CA GLY A 45 11.96 3.68 11.29
C GLY A 45 11.83 2.19 10.97
N PHE A 46 10.65 1.74 10.56
CA PHE A 46 10.44 0.34 10.17
C PHE A 46 11.05 0.02 8.80
N LEU A 47 11.21 1.02 7.94
CA LEU A 47 11.69 0.87 6.55
C LEU A 47 13.10 1.42 6.35
N THR A 48 13.67 2.09 7.35
CA THR A 48 14.98 2.77 7.29
C THR A 48 15.99 2.12 8.25
N PRO A 49 16.50 0.92 7.94
CA PRO A 49 17.33 0.15 8.88
C PRO A 49 18.75 0.70 9.01
N PHE A 50 19.22 1.54 8.09
CA PHE A 50 20.60 2.01 8.06
C PHE A 50 20.78 3.30 8.87
N GLN A 51 21.72 3.31 9.81
CA GLN A 51 22.12 4.55 10.48
C GLN A 51 23.12 5.32 9.59
N PHE A 52 22.91 6.63 9.44
CA PHE A 52 23.74 7.47 8.58
C PHE A 52 25.19 7.65 9.04
N ILE A 53 25.50 7.37 10.31
CA ILE A 53 26.81 7.68 10.92
C ILE A 53 28.00 7.02 10.20
N ASN A 54 27.80 5.82 9.64
CA ASN A 54 28.81 5.06 8.89
C ASN A 54 28.39 4.83 7.43
N PHE A 55 27.69 5.80 6.80
CA PHE A 55 27.09 5.59 5.48
C PHE A 55 28.10 5.17 4.41
N GLN A 56 29.35 5.64 4.46
CA GLN A 56 30.37 5.34 3.46
C GLN A 56 30.67 3.84 3.39
N GLU A 57 30.93 3.22 4.54
CA GLU A 57 31.17 1.78 4.64
C GLU A 57 29.92 0.98 4.23
N GLN A 58 28.75 1.41 4.68
CA GLN A 58 27.50 0.71 4.37
C GLN A 58 27.16 0.76 2.87
N VAL A 59 27.36 1.91 2.23
CA VAL A 59 27.14 2.07 0.78
C VAL A 59 28.12 1.20 0.01
N THR A 60 29.41 1.20 0.36
CA THR A 60 30.41 0.34 -0.27
C THR A 60 30.02 -1.14 -0.15
N ASN A 61 29.66 -1.60 1.04
CA ASN A 61 29.25 -2.99 1.27
C ASN A 61 28.03 -3.38 0.42
N VAL A 62 27.04 -2.49 0.27
CA VAL A 62 25.86 -2.73 -0.58
C VAL A 62 26.26 -2.80 -2.06
N LEU A 63 27.09 -1.88 -2.54
CA LEU A 63 27.54 -1.82 -3.93
C LEU A 63 28.45 -3.01 -4.32
N GLU A 64 29.22 -3.53 -3.38
CA GLU A 64 30.05 -4.73 -3.56
C GLU A 64 29.24 -6.05 -3.49
N GLY A 65 27.93 -5.97 -3.21
CA GLY A 65 27.04 -7.13 -3.17
C GLY A 65 27.04 -7.87 -1.83
N HIS A 66 27.54 -7.25 -0.76
CA HIS A 66 27.59 -7.83 0.58
C HIS A 66 26.36 -7.53 1.43
N ALA A 67 25.22 -7.22 0.81
CA ALA A 67 23.98 -6.88 1.50
C ALA A 67 22.84 -7.86 1.18
N ALA A 68 22.07 -8.20 2.21
CA ALA A 68 20.83 -8.95 2.05
C ALA A 68 19.73 -8.03 1.51
N LEU A 69 18.96 -8.54 0.54
CA LEU A 69 17.79 -7.85 -0.02
C LEU A 69 16.52 -8.39 0.63
N THR A 70 15.66 -7.49 1.08
CA THR A 70 14.30 -7.83 1.53
C THR A 70 13.31 -7.34 0.48
N LEU A 71 12.65 -8.28 -0.19
CA LEU A 71 11.51 -7.97 -1.06
C LEU A 71 10.30 -7.61 -0.21
N ARG A 72 9.61 -6.54 -0.59
CA ARG A 72 8.37 -6.09 0.05
C ARG A 72 7.27 -6.04 -1.01
N SER A 73 6.16 -6.70 -0.73
CA SER A 73 5.00 -6.69 -1.62
C SER A 73 4.37 -5.30 -1.70
N ARG A 74 3.66 -5.05 -2.81
CA ARG A 74 2.87 -3.83 -3.02
C ARG A 74 1.47 -4.23 -3.49
N LEU A 75 0.47 -3.49 -3.03
CA LEU A 75 -0.90 -3.64 -3.52
C LEU A 75 -1.01 -2.97 -4.88
N ARG A 76 -1.67 -3.66 -5.82
CA ARG A 76 -2.12 -3.06 -7.07
C ARG A 76 -3.54 -2.57 -6.89
N CYS A 77 -3.72 -1.26 -6.87
CA CYS A 77 -5.03 -0.63 -6.74
C CYS A 77 -5.53 -0.17 -8.11
N VAL A 78 -6.72 -0.65 -8.50
CA VAL A 78 -7.44 -0.19 -9.67
C VAL A 78 -8.76 0.42 -9.24
N ILE A 79 -8.95 1.71 -9.48
CA ILE A 79 -10.18 2.40 -9.12
C ILE A 79 -11.11 2.40 -10.33
N VAL A 80 -12.26 1.75 -10.18
CA VAL A 80 -13.33 1.70 -11.19
C VAL A 80 -14.50 2.53 -10.69
N ARG A 81 -14.99 3.46 -11.53
CA ARG A 81 -16.18 4.26 -11.23
C ARG A 81 -17.30 3.88 -12.18
N LYS A 82 -18.53 3.79 -11.68
CA LYS A 82 -19.73 3.46 -12.48
C LYS A 82 -19.92 4.39 -13.70
N SER A 83 -19.52 5.65 -13.60
CA SER A 83 -19.59 6.63 -14.70
C SER A 83 -18.58 6.38 -15.82
N ASP A 84 -17.51 5.61 -15.58
CA ASP A 84 -16.54 5.26 -16.60
C ASP A 84 -17.06 4.13 -17.51
N ASN A 85 -17.91 3.23 -17.00
CA ASN A 85 -18.59 2.21 -17.81
C ASN A 85 -19.57 2.80 -18.86
N LEU A 86 -20.12 4.00 -18.60
CA LEU A 86 -21.07 4.66 -19.50
C LEU A 86 -20.41 5.52 -20.60
N LYS A 87 -19.10 5.78 -20.52
CA LYS A 87 -18.37 6.62 -21.48
C LYS A 87 -17.49 5.85 -22.46
N VAL A 88 -17.36 4.52 -22.29
CA VAL A 88 -16.54 3.66 -23.17
C VAL A 88 -17.06 3.66 -24.61
N GLU A 89 -18.35 3.95 -24.84
CA GLU A 89 -18.94 3.89 -26.20
C GLU A 89 -18.72 5.14 -27.06
N SER A 90 -18.30 6.29 -26.51
CA SER A 90 -18.41 7.56 -27.27
C SER A 90 -17.22 8.52 -27.26
N SER A 91 -16.13 8.29 -26.52
CA SER A 91 -14.89 9.07 -26.70
C SER A 91 -13.75 8.55 -25.83
N GLY A 92 -12.66 8.08 -26.46
CA GLY A 92 -11.32 7.89 -25.88
C GLY A 92 -11.25 7.19 -24.53
N ALA A 93 -10.85 5.90 -24.52
CA ALA A 93 -10.64 5.09 -23.33
C ALA A 93 -9.98 5.88 -22.19
N LYS A 94 -10.78 6.24 -21.19
CA LYS A 94 -10.29 6.92 -20.00
C LYS A 94 -9.41 5.93 -19.24
N LYS A 95 -8.14 6.27 -19.08
CA LYS A 95 -7.13 5.39 -18.47
C LYS A 95 -7.57 5.06 -17.04
N LEU A 96 -7.88 3.78 -16.79
CA LEU A 96 -8.07 3.25 -15.44
C LEU A 96 -6.88 3.68 -14.58
N THR A 97 -7.16 4.28 -13.42
CA THR A 97 -6.10 4.63 -12.46
C THR A 97 -5.59 3.33 -11.85
N ASN A 98 -4.39 2.94 -12.25
CA ASN A 98 -3.66 1.79 -11.75
C ASN A 98 -2.47 2.31 -10.94
N ILE A 99 -2.45 2.03 -9.64
CA ILE A 99 -1.46 2.56 -8.70
C ILE A 99 -0.90 1.40 -7.88
N LEU A 100 0.43 1.33 -7.76
CA LEU A 100 1.11 0.44 -6.84
C LEU A 100 1.36 1.14 -5.51
N VAL A 101 0.91 0.51 -4.43
CA VAL A 101 0.90 1.06 -3.08
C VAL A 101 1.71 0.15 -2.16
N LEU A 102 2.68 0.72 -1.45
CA LEU A 102 3.54 -0.06 -0.55
C LEU A 102 2.89 -0.36 0.78
N ASN A 103 2.22 0.62 1.39
CA ASN A 103 1.66 0.48 2.73
C ASN A 103 0.20 0.04 2.66
N GLU A 104 -0.72 0.98 2.42
CA GLU A 104 -2.15 0.70 2.44
C GLU A 104 -2.96 1.57 1.49
N VAL A 105 -4.11 1.03 1.08
CA VAL A 105 -5.21 1.76 0.45
C VAL A 105 -6.27 2.00 1.52
N VAL A 106 -6.68 3.26 1.65
CA VAL A 106 -7.72 3.67 2.60
C VAL A 106 -8.96 4.09 1.84
N ILE A 107 -10.10 3.50 2.20
CA ILE A 107 -11.42 3.92 1.76
C ILE A 107 -12.13 4.52 2.98
N ASP A 108 -12.27 5.84 3.03
CA ASP A 108 -12.96 6.52 4.12
C ASP A 108 -14.27 7.19 3.68
N ARG A 109 -15.09 7.60 4.66
CA ARG A 109 -16.35 8.32 4.43
C ARG A 109 -16.18 9.75 3.89
N GLY A 110 -14.95 10.26 3.82
CA GLY A 110 -14.61 11.61 3.40
C GLY A 110 -15.18 12.65 4.37
N PRO A 111 -15.63 13.82 3.88
CA PRO A 111 -16.25 14.84 4.73
C PRO A 111 -17.69 14.48 5.16
N SER A 112 -18.23 13.34 4.74
CA SER A 112 -19.61 12.95 5.06
C SER A 112 -19.78 12.78 6.58
N PRO A 113 -20.84 13.33 7.18
CA PRO A 113 -21.15 13.09 8.59
C PRO A 113 -21.77 11.70 8.84
N TYR A 114 -22.17 10.99 7.78
CA TYR A 114 -22.77 9.66 7.86
C TYR A 114 -21.71 8.57 7.79
N LEU A 115 -21.99 7.42 8.42
CA LEU A 115 -21.15 6.23 8.30
C LEU A 115 -21.05 5.79 6.84
N SER A 116 -19.87 5.37 6.43
CA SER A 116 -19.68 4.70 5.15
C SER A 116 -20.20 3.27 5.22
N ASN A 117 -20.85 2.82 4.15
CA ASN A 117 -21.22 1.43 3.95
C ASN A 117 -20.34 0.86 2.83
N ILE A 118 -19.44 -0.05 3.18
CA ILE A 118 -18.41 -0.58 2.29
C ILE A 118 -18.60 -2.09 2.16
N ASP A 119 -18.90 -2.55 0.96
CA ASP A 119 -19.03 -3.97 0.67
C ASP A 119 -17.67 -4.53 0.24
N LEU A 120 -17.23 -5.57 0.96
CA LEU A 120 -15.98 -6.28 0.70
C LEU A 120 -16.26 -7.58 -0.05
N PHE A 121 -15.62 -7.73 -1.20
CA PHE A 121 -15.64 -8.94 -1.99
C PHE A 121 -14.22 -9.50 -2.12
N LEU A 122 -14.12 -10.82 -2.00
CA LEU A 122 -12.89 -11.57 -2.25
C LEU A 122 -13.20 -12.62 -3.30
N ASP A 123 -12.43 -12.65 -4.40
CA ASP A 123 -12.63 -13.57 -5.52
C ASP A 123 -14.07 -13.57 -6.06
N GLY A 124 -14.69 -12.38 -6.11
CA GLY A 124 -16.07 -12.18 -6.57
C GLY A 124 -17.16 -12.63 -5.57
N LYS A 125 -16.78 -13.11 -4.38
CA LYS A 125 -17.72 -13.49 -3.33
C LYS A 125 -17.85 -12.39 -2.28
N HIS A 126 -19.09 -12.00 -1.95
CA HIS A 126 -19.35 -11.09 -0.84
C HIS A 126 -18.92 -11.72 0.48
N ILE A 127 -18.04 -11.03 1.20
CA ILE A 127 -17.51 -11.49 2.49
C ILE A 127 -18.28 -10.82 3.62
N THR A 128 -18.32 -9.49 3.61
CA THR A 128 -19.01 -8.70 4.62
C THR A 128 -19.26 -7.28 4.12
N SER A 129 -20.16 -6.58 4.80
CA SER A 129 -20.35 -5.14 4.67
C SER A 129 -19.81 -4.48 5.94
N VAL A 130 -18.98 -3.46 5.79
CA VAL A 130 -18.39 -2.69 6.89
C VAL A 130 -19.15 -1.37 7.00
N GLN A 131 -19.64 -1.06 8.20
CA GLN A 131 -20.28 0.22 8.51
C GLN A 131 -19.43 0.99 9.50
N GLY A 132 -18.79 2.09 9.07
CA GLY A 132 -17.83 2.79 9.92
C GLY A 132 -17.27 4.06 9.29
N ASP A 133 -16.15 4.54 9.84
CA ASP A 133 -15.39 5.65 9.26
C ASP A 133 -14.71 5.26 7.94
N GLY A 134 -14.37 3.98 7.78
CA GLY A 134 -13.74 3.47 6.57
C GLY A 134 -13.20 2.05 6.67
N LEU A 135 -12.38 1.68 5.69
CA LEU A 135 -11.70 0.39 5.56
C LEU A 135 -10.27 0.61 5.06
N ILE A 136 -9.31 -0.08 5.67
CA ILE A 136 -7.90 -0.10 5.26
C ILE A 136 -7.60 -1.47 4.65
N VAL A 137 -7.00 -1.48 3.47
CA VAL A 137 -6.37 -2.68 2.91
C VAL A 137 -4.87 -2.45 2.86
N SER A 138 -4.10 -3.26 3.58
CA SER A 138 -2.67 -3.05 3.76
C SER A 138 -1.82 -4.26 3.40
N THR A 139 -0.58 -4.00 3.01
CA THR A 139 0.46 -5.03 2.93
C THR A 139 1.01 -5.34 4.33
N PRO A 140 1.80 -6.41 4.50
CA PRO A 140 2.54 -6.65 5.73
C PRO A 140 3.48 -5.49 6.11
N THR A 141 3.98 -4.75 5.10
CA THR A 141 4.78 -3.54 5.33
C THR A 141 3.93 -2.38 5.87
N GLY A 142 2.71 -2.22 5.37
CA GLY A 142 1.72 -1.25 5.86
C GLY A 142 1.13 -1.62 7.23
N SER A 143 1.31 -2.85 7.70
CA SER A 143 0.80 -3.32 9.01
C SER A 143 1.28 -2.44 10.17
N THR A 144 2.47 -1.83 10.06
CA THR A 144 3.06 -0.94 11.08
C THR A 144 2.77 0.55 10.85
N ALA A 145 2.01 0.89 9.80
CA ALA A 145 1.70 2.26 9.40
C ALA A 145 0.31 2.67 9.89
N TYR A 146 -0.64 3.00 9.01
CA TYR A 146 -1.96 3.44 9.48
C TYR A 146 -2.79 2.28 10.03
N ALA A 147 -2.59 1.06 9.51
CA ALA A 147 -3.31 -0.13 9.95
C ALA A 147 -3.17 -0.41 11.45
N VAL A 148 -1.97 -0.31 12.03
CA VAL A 148 -1.78 -0.52 13.49
C VAL A 148 -2.55 0.50 14.33
N ALA A 149 -2.69 1.74 13.85
CA ALA A 149 -3.45 2.77 14.53
C ALA A 149 -4.96 2.48 14.53
N ALA A 150 -5.45 1.74 13.51
CA ALA A 150 -6.81 1.23 13.44
C ALA A 150 -7.02 -0.10 14.20
N GLY A 151 -5.96 -0.67 14.81
CA GLY A 151 -6.03 -1.89 15.61
C GLY A 151 -5.56 -3.16 14.90
N ALA A 152 -4.94 -3.05 13.72
CA ALA A 152 -4.37 -4.19 13.00
C ALA A 152 -3.19 -4.84 13.75
N SER A 153 -2.94 -6.12 13.45
CA SER A 153 -1.76 -6.82 13.99
C SER A 153 -0.49 -6.49 13.21
N MET A 154 0.66 -6.42 13.88
CA MET A 154 1.94 -6.26 13.15
C MET A 154 2.34 -7.58 12.49
N ILE A 155 2.60 -7.55 11.18
CA ILE A 155 2.98 -8.73 10.40
C ILE A 155 4.40 -8.54 9.85
N HIS A 156 5.18 -9.63 9.88
CA HIS A 156 6.52 -9.60 9.31
C HIS A 156 6.48 -9.44 7.77
N PRO A 157 7.33 -8.60 7.14
CA PRO A 157 7.28 -8.33 5.71
C PRO A 157 7.39 -9.55 4.78
N SER A 158 7.97 -10.66 5.25
CA SER A 158 8.10 -11.91 4.47
C SER A 158 6.84 -12.79 4.49
N VAL A 159 5.81 -12.44 5.24
CA VAL A 159 4.56 -13.21 5.25
C VAL A 159 3.72 -12.79 4.04
N PRO A 160 3.37 -13.72 3.12
CA PRO A 160 2.51 -13.39 1.99
C PRO A 160 1.06 -13.24 2.46
N ALA A 161 0.65 -12.00 2.71
CA ALA A 161 -0.69 -11.68 3.19
C ALA A 161 -1.15 -10.31 2.70
N ILE A 162 -2.47 -10.17 2.60
CA ILE A 162 -3.17 -8.88 2.54
C ILE A 162 -4.01 -8.77 3.81
N MET A 163 -4.03 -7.59 4.40
CA MET A 163 -4.76 -7.32 5.63
C MET A 163 -5.91 -6.36 5.35
N VAL A 164 -7.06 -6.64 5.95
CA VAL A 164 -8.24 -5.78 5.87
C VAL A 164 -8.65 -5.36 7.28
N THR A 165 -8.47 -4.07 7.56
CA THR A 165 -8.69 -3.47 8.88
C THR A 165 -9.74 -2.36 8.79
N PRO A 166 -10.92 -2.52 9.42
CA PRO A 166 -11.94 -1.46 9.43
C PRO A 166 -11.55 -0.31 10.35
N ILE A 167 -11.98 0.90 9.99
CA ILE A 167 -11.75 2.11 10.77
C ILE A 167 -13.03 2.42 11.55
N CYS A 168 -12.93 2.36 12.88
CA CYS A 168 -14.03 2.65 13.81
C CYS A 168 -15.37 1.99 13.38
N PRO A 169 -15.43 0.66 13.21
CA PRO A 169 -16.66 0.01 12.77
C PRO A 169 -17.76 0.14 13.83
N HIS A 170 -19.00 0.25 13.38
CA HIS A 170 -20.19 0.37 14.22
C HIS A 170 -20.58 -0.97 14.87
N SER A 171 -20.21 -2.10 14.27
CA SER A 171 -20.44 -3.44 14.81
C SER A 171 -19.18 -4.00 15.49
N LEU A 172 -19.35 -4.57 16.70
CA LEU A 172 -18.25 -5.20 17.45
C LEU A 172 -17.67 -6.43 16.76
N ASN A 173 -18.48 -7.13 15.94
CA ASN A 173 -18.02 -8.30 15.19
C ASN A 173 -17.11 -7.94 14.01
N GLU A 174 -17.07 -6.67 13.60
CA GLU A 174 -16.24 -6.19 12.51
C GLU A 174 -14.83 -5.78 12.99
N LEU A 175 -14.54 -5.77 14.30
CA LEU A 175 -13.22 -5.37 14.80
C LEU A 175 -12.07 -6.36 14.51
N SER A 176 -12.36 -7.59 14.07
CA SER A 176 -11.31 -8.57 13.79
C SER A 176 -10.64 -8.29 12.44
N ASP A 177 -9.33 -8.04 12.47
CA ASP A 177 -8.48 -7.94 11.29
C ASP A 177 -8.60 -9.22 10.44
N LEU A 178 -8.98 -9.07 9.18
CA LEU A 178 -9.07 -10.17 8.23
C LEU A 178 -7.73 -10.29 7.50
N THR A 179 -7.01 -11.39 7.74
CA THR A 179 -5.80 -11.71 7.00
C THR A 179 -6.13 -12.71 5.89
N ALA A 180 -6.09 -12.25 4.64
CA ALA A 180 -6.16 -13.13 3.48
C ALA A 180 -4.73 -13.58 3.12
N SER A 181 -4.45 -14.87 3.26
CA SER A 181 -3.22 -15.48 2.74
C SER A 181 -3.54 -16.12 1.38
N GLY A 182 -3.00 -15.58 0.30
CA GLY A 182 -3.09 -16.15 -1.04
C GLY A 182 -1.70 -16.25 -1.68
N SER A 183 -1.56 -17.12 -2.69
CA SER A 183 -0.40 -17.08 -3.58
C SER A 183 -0.29 -15.69 -4.22
N GLU A 184 0.93 -15.15 -4.30
CA GLU A 184 1.26 -13.76 -4.70
C GLU A 184 0.60 -13.23 -5.97
N ASP A 185 -0.01 -14.08 -6.80
CA ASP A 185 -0.40 -13.75 -8.17
C ASP A 185 -1.89 -13.38 -8.39
N THR A 186 -2.83 -13.72 -7.50
CA THR A 186 -4.27 -13.51 -7.78
C THR A 186 -5.12 -13.41 -6.52
N LEU A 187 -4.97 -12.33 -5.74
CA LEU A 187 -6.04 -11.91 -4.83
C LEU A 187 -6.66 -10.65 -5.42
N ASP A 188 -7.82 -10.82 -6.05
CA ASP A 188 -8.63 -9.71 -6.55
C ASP A 188 -9.62 -9.32 -5.44
N GLU A 189 -9.24 -8.34 -4.64
CA GLU A 189 -10.14 -7.70 -3.69
C GLU A 189 -10.89 -6.58 -4.39
N ILE A 190 -12.22 -6.70 -4.40
CA ILE A 190 -13.11 -5.68 -4.94
C ILE A 190 -13.82 -5.03 -3.76
N ILE A 191 -13.67 -3.71 -3.66
CA ILE A 191 -14.28 -2.91 -2.63
C ILE A 191 -15.27 -1.98 -3.30
N GLU A 192 -16.55 -2.16 -2.98
CA GLU A 192 -17.62 -1.29 -3.46
C GLU A 192 -18.09 -0.40 -2.32
N LYS A 193 -18.01 0.92 -2.53
CA LYS A 193 -18.63 1.88 -1.63
C LYS A 193 -20.05 2.12 -2.10
N SER A 194 -21.03 1.67 -1.31
CA SER A 194 -22.44 1.94 -1.57
C SER A 194 -22.73 3.41 -1.25
N ASP A 195 -23.24 4.17 -2.23
CA ASP A 195 -23.68 5.54 -2.01
C ASP A 195 -24.92 5.52 -1.09
N SER A 196 -24.85 6.25 0.02
CA SER A 196 -25.98 6.55 0.92
C SER A 196 -26.86 7.66 0.37
#